data_AF-A0A929BJE4-F1
#
_entry.id   AF-A0A929BJE4-F1
#
_cell.length_a   1.000
_cell.length_b   1.000
_cell.length_c   1.000
_cell.angle_alpha   90.00
_cell.angle_beta   90.00
_cell.angle_gamma   90.00
#
_symmetry.space_group_name_H-M   'P 1'
#
loop_
_entity.id
_entity.type
_entity.pdbx_description
1 polymer ?
#
loop_
_entity_poly.entity_id
_entity_poly.type
_entity_poly.pdbx_seq_one_letter_code
_entity_poly.pdbx_strand_id
1 'polypeptide(L)'
;MKKLAVIGASYLQLPLVQKAKEMGLEVHCFAWEDGAICKNISDYFYAISIVNKEEILEVCKQIGIDGITSIASDLAVQTVCFVAERLELNSNTYKSAIVSTNKFLMREKFLLNDVVSPRFALSWDAKKIDTLKFPVIVKPTDRSGSRGVLKVNDVKDIEDAVVKAKKESFSNEAIIEEFVSGDEVSVETISWNGKHYILTITDKVTTGYPYFVELEHHQPSLLSLEIQEKIKSATIEAIKALNIQYGATHSEFKITVDKQVFAIEVGARMGGDFIGSNLVQLSTGYDFLEGVVNVALGKFLKPNINKLKYAGIYFLCKETEFIKKIIQSRANDKKIVIAEITDNKLHSVKCSADRSGYFIYQSEKKFKI
;
A
#
# COMPACT_ATOMS: atom_id res chain seq x y z
N MET A 1 -21.98 -22.22 -2.13
CA MET A 1 -20.82 -21.45 -2.60
C MET A 1 -20.38 -20.53 -1.47
N LYS A 2 -19.07 -20.33 -1.24
CA LYS A 2 -18.61 -19.39 -0.20
C LYS A 2 -18.76 -17.96 -0.73
N LYS A 3 -19.22 -17.03 0.12
CA LYS A 3 -19.51 -15.63 -0.24
C LYS A 3 -18.44 -14.69 0.31
N LEU A 4 -17.85 -13.88 -0.56
CA LEU A 4 -16.81 -12.92 -0.20
C LEU A 4 -17.31 -11.49 -0.45
N ALA A 5 -17.29 -10.65 0.58
CA ALA A 5 -17.44 -9.21 0.42
C ALA A 5 -16.10 -8.56 0.08
N VAL A 6 -16.10 -7.70 -0.94
CA VAL A 6 -14.94 -6.88 -1.33
C VAL A 6 -15.30 -5.42 -1.17
N ILE A 7 -14.54 -4.71 -0.32
CA ILE A 7 -14.73 -3.28 -0.08
C ILE A 7 -13.89 -2.50 -1.08
N GLY A 8 -14.55 -1.84 -2.03
CA GLY A 8 -13.95 -1.19 -3.20
C GLY A 8 -14.17 -1.98 -4.48
N ALA A 9 -14.35 -1.26 -5.59
CA ALA A 9 -14.65 -1.84 -6.90
C ALA A 9 -13.85 -1.18 -8.05
N SER A 10 -12.79 -0.43 -7.72
CA SER A 10 -11.98 0.28 -8.72
C SER A 10 -11.00 -0.66 -9.43
N TYR A 11 -10.20 -0.14 -10.35
CA TYR A 11 -9.10 -0.90 -10.98
C TYR A 11 -8.12 -1.50 -9.96
N LEU A 12 -7.99 -0.88 -8.77
CA LEU A 12 -7.12 -1.38 -7.70
C LEU A 12 -7.61 -2.68 -7.08
N GLN A 13 -8.93 -2.90 -7.02
CA GLN A 13 -9.53 -4.14 -6.47
C GLN A 13 -9.82 -5.18 -7.55
N LEU A 14 -9.74 -4.81 -8.83
CA LEU A 14 -10.00 -5.71 -9.95
C LEU A 14 -9.23 -7.05 -9.87
N PRO A 15 -7.91 -7.09 -9.59
CA PRO A 15 -7.19 -8.35 -9.49
C PRO A 15 -7.71 -9.26 -8.37
N LEU A 16 -8.14 -8.68 -7.24
CA LEU A 16 -8.72 -9.43 -6.12
C LEU A 16 -10.07 -10.04 -6.50
N VAL A 17 -10.94 -9.26 -7.15
CA VAL A 17 -12.26 -9.73 -7.60
C VAL A 17 -12.11 -10.85 -8.61
N GLN A 18 -11.22 -10.69 -9.59
CA GLN A 18 -10.92 -11.74 -10.58
C GLN A 18 -10.40 -13.01 -9.90
N LYS A 19 -9.43 -12.88 -8.97
CA LYS A 19 -8.91 -14.03 -8.22
C LYS A 19 -10.01 -14.74 -7.42
N ALA A 20 -10.87 -14.00 -6.74
CA ALA A 20 -11.99 -14.58 -5.99
C ALA A 20 -12.96 -15.36 -6.89
N LYS A 21 -13.23 -14.86 -8.11
CA LYS A 21 -14.04 -15.57 -9.12
C LYS A 21 -13.35 -16.82 -9.64
N GLU A 22 -12.04 -16.78 -9.92
CA GLU A 22 -11.23 -17.95 -10.29
C GLU A 22 -11.26 -19.04 -9.21
N MET A 23 -11.30 -18.64 -7.93
CA MET A 23 -11.44 -19.54 -6.78
C MET A 23 -12.87 -20.08 -6.59
N GLY A 24 -13.82 -19.73 -7.46
CA GLY A 24 -15.20 -20.22 -7.41
C GLY A 24 -16.04 -19.61 -6.28
N LEU A 25 -15.75 -18.37 -5.88
CA LEU A 25 -16.51 -17.64 -4.85
C LEU A 25 -17.66 -16.82 -5.46
N GLU A 26 -18.69 -16.60 -4.64
CA GLU A 26 -19.72 -15.57 -4.87
C GLU A 26 -19.17 -14.23 -4.36
N VAL A 27 -19.03 -13.23 -5.24
CA VAL A 27 -18.35 -11.97 -4.92
C VAL A 27 -19.35 -10.82 -4.84
N HIS A 28 -19.37 -10.14 -3.70
CA HIS A 28 -20.19 -8.97 -3.41
C HIS A 28 -19.30 -7.73 -3.29
N CYS A 29 -19.41 -6.78 -4.24
CA CYS A 29 -18.61 -5.56 -4.24
C CYS A 29 -19.39 -4.36 -3.69
N PHE A 30 -18.73 -3.56 -2.86
CA PHE A 30 -19.28 -2.30 -2.30
C PHE A 30 -18.42 -1.12 -2.74
N ALA A 31 -18.99 -0.16 -3.45
CA ALA A 31 -18.34 1.11 -3.79
C ALA A 31 -19.37 2.14 -4.27
N TRP A 32 -18.95 3.39 -4.47
CA TRP A 32 -19.67 4.27 -5.38
C TRP A 32 -19.72 3.69 -6.79
N GLU A 33 -20.79 3.99 -7.51
CA GLU A 33 -20.97 3.49 -8.87
C GLU A 33 -19.97 4.11 -9.86
N ASP A 34 -19.63 5.39 -9.69
CA ASP A 34 -18.64 6.06 -10.53
C ASP A 34 -17.24 5.47 -10.28
N GLY A 35 -16.59 5.03 -11.36
CA GLY A 35 -15.30 4.34 -11.31
C GLY A 35 -15.33 2.87 -10.82
N ALA A 36 -16.51 2.26 -10.59
CA ALA A 36 -16.64 0.86 -10.17
C ALA A 36 -16.45 -0.14 -11.31
N ILE A 37 -15.23 -0.31 -11.78
CA ILE A 37 -14.85 -1.28 -12.83
C ILE A 37 -15.30 -2.71 -12.49
N CYS A 38 -15.25 -3.10 -11.21
CA CYS A 38 -15.60 -4.46 -10.78
C CYS A 38 -17.11 -4.76 -10.83
N LYS A 39 -17.97 -3.75 -10.99
CA LYS A 39 -19.44 -3.90 -11.05
C LYS A 39 -19.88 -4.97 -12.07
N ASN A 40 -19.19 -5.05 -13.20
CA ASN A 40 -19.54 -5.96 -14.30
C ASN A 40 -18.92 -7.36 -14.16
N ILE A 41 -18.16 -7.61 -13.08
CA ILE A 41 -17.38 -8.84 -12.87
C ILE A 41 -17.80 -9.54 -11.58
N SER A 42 -18.19 -8.78 -10.56
CA SER A 42 -18.80 -9.30 -9.33
C SER A 42 -20.17 -9.92 -9.59
N ASP A 43 -20.57 -10.90 -8.77
CA ASP A 43 -21.93 -11.46 -8.82
C ASP A 43 -22.98 -10.45 -8.35
N TYR A 44 -22.63 -9.64 -7.36
CA TYR A 44 -23.48 -8.57 -6.84
C TYR A 44 -22.67 -7.30 -6.61
N PHE A 45 -23.26 -6.16 -7.00
CA PHE A 45 -22.70 -4.84 -6.77
C PHE A 45 -23.67 -3.98 -5.96
N TYR A 46 -23.16 -3.35 -4.91
CA TYR A 46 -23.90 -2.44 -4.05
C TYR A 46 -23.29 -1.05 -4.16
N ALA A 47 -24.09 -0.09 -4.64
CA ALA A 47 -23.70 1.31 -4.83
C ALA A 47 -23.62 2.06 -3.48
N ILE A 48 -22.87 1.51 -2.53
CA ILE A 48 -22.70 2.01 -1.17
C ILE A 48 -21.26 2.48 -1.01
N SER A 49 -21.08 3.69 -0.46
CA SER A 49 -19.76 4.23 -0.19
C SER A 49 -18.96 3.31 0.71
N ILE A 50 -17.68 3.08 0.40
CA ILE A 50 -16.81 2.20 1.19
C ILE A 50 -16.62 2.66 2.64
N VAL A 51 -16.94 3.91 2.97
CA VAL A 51 -16.86 4.46 4.34
C VAL A 51 -18.17 4.33 5.12
N ASN A 52 -19.29 3.96 4.47
CA ASN A 52 -20.59 3.73 5.11
C ASN A 52 -20.64 2.33 5.77
N LYS A 53 -19.76 2.10 6.74
CA LYS A 53 -19.52 0.79 7.35
C LYS A 53 -20.76 0.19 8.04
N GLU A 54 -21.66 1.01 8.58
CA GLU A 54 -22.92 0.58 9.20
C GLU A 54 -23.89 0.02 8.15
N GLU A 55 -24.04 0.70 7.02
CA GLU A 55 -24.90 0.26 5.92
C GLU A 55 -24.36 -1.04 5.29
N ILE A 56 -23.04 -1.11 5.09
CA ILE A 56 -22.35 -2.30 4.57
C ILE A 56 -22.52 -3.48 5.54
N LEU A 57 -22.44 -3.24 6.85
CA LEU A 57 -22.65 -4.28 7.87
C LEU A 57 -24.03 -4.92 7.73
N GLU A 58 -25.10 -4.11 7.64
CA GLU A 58 -26.47 -4.61 7.55
C GLU A 58 -26.67 -5.46 6.28
N VAL A 59 -26.12 -5.02 5.14
CA VAL A 59 -26.17 -5.78 3.90
C VAL A 59 -25.37 -7.08 4.00
N CYS A 60 -24.15 -7.04 4.53
CA CYS A 60 -23.31 -8.22 4.73
C CYS A 60 -23.95 -9.25 5.66
N LYS A 61 -24.64 -8.78 6.71
CA LYS A 61 -25.41 -9.61 7.65
C LYS A 61 -26.57 -10.31 6.97
N GLN A 62 -27.32 -9.61 6.12
CA GLN A 62 -28.44 -10.20 5.35
C GLN A 62 -27.95 -11.24 4.32
N ILE A 63 -26.82 -10.98 3.67
CA ILE A 63 -26.22 -11.90 2.69
C ILE A 63 -25.71 -13.17 3.36
N GLY A 64 -25.20 -13.07 4.59
CA GLY A 64 -24.48 -14.14 5.27
C GLY A 64 -23.13 -14.42 4.61
N ILE A 65 -22.26 -13.40 4.58
CA ILE A 65 -20.92 -13.53 3.99
C ILE A 65 -20.01 -14.46 4.82
N ASP A 66 -19.08 -15.13 4.16
CA ASP A 66 -18.10 -16.03 4.80
C ASP A 66 -16.73 -15.36 5.03
N GLY A 67 -16.51 -14.20 4.42
CA GLY A 67 -15.30 -13.42 4.57
C GLY A 67 -15.46 -12.04 3.95
N ILE A 68 -14.63 -11.10 4.38
CA ILE A 68 -14.59 -9.73 3.87
C ILE A 68 -13.15 -9.27 3.74
N THR A 69 -12.81 -8.59 2.63
CA THR A 69 -11.44 -8.08 2.42
C THR A 69 -11.39 -6.92 1.45
N SER A 70 -10.21 -6.34 1.30
CA SER A 70 -9.87 -5.34 0.29
C SER A 70 -8.36 -5.36 0.04
N ILE A 71 -7.91 -4.71 -1.03
CA ILE A 71 -6.50 -4.48 -1.35
C ILE A 71 -6.28 -3.04 -1.76
N ALA A 72 -5.06 -2.52 -1.62
CA ALA A 72 -4.63 -1.22 -2.15
C ALA A 72 -5.46 0.02 -1.75
N SER A 73 -6.29 -0.05 -0.69
CA SER A 73 -7.05 1.07 -0.15
C SER A 73 -6.98 1.12 1.37
N ASP A 74 -6.33 2.14 1.94
CA ASP A 74 -6.26 2.34 3.39
C ASP A 74 -7.64 2.65 3.98
N LEU A 75 -8.49 3.39 3.24
CA LEU A 75 -9.85 3.70 3.67
C LEU A 75 -10.72 2.45 3.83
N ALA A 76 -10.53 1.46 2.95
CA ALA A 76 -11.30 0.22 3.01
C ALA A 76 -10.94 -0.64 4.24
N VAL A 77 -9.71 -0.56 4.76
CA VAL A 77 -9.23 -1.37 5.89
C VAL A 77 -10.11 -1.17 7.13
N GLN A 78 -10.49 0.08 7.41
CA GLN A 78 -11.34 0.42 8.55
C GLN A 78 -12.72 -0.25 8.44
N THR A 79 -13.35 -0.17 7.27
CA THR A 79 -14.66 -0.80 7.03
C THR A 79 -14.60 -2.32 7.06
N VAL A 80 -13.57 -2.92 6.43
CA VAL A 80 -13.35 -4.38 6.48
C VAL A 80 -13.29 -4.86 7.93
N CYS A 81 -12.45 -4.23 8.75
CA CYS A 81 -12.27 -4.66 10.15
C CYS A 81 -13.52 -4.37 11.00
N PHE A 82 -14.21 -3.24 10.77
CA PHE A 82 -15.44 -2.89 11.48
C PHE A 82 -16.55 -3.93 11.28
N VAL A 83 -16.75 -4.33 10.02
CA VAL A 83 -17.79 -5.28 9.61
C VAL A 83 -17.40 -6.69 10.05
N ALA A 84 -16.18 -7.13 9.77
CA ALA A 84 -15.70 -8.45 10.14
C ALA A 84 -15.78 -8.70 11.65
N GLU A 85 -15.33 -7.74 12.47
CA GLU A 85 -15.34 -7.87 13.93
C GLU A 85 -16.76 -8.05 14.49
N ARG A 86 -17.77 -7.37 13.92
CA ARG A 86 -19.18 -7.47 14.33
C ARG A 86 -19.89 -8.72 13.83
N LEU A 87 -19.38 -9.32 12.75
CA LEU A 87 -19.87 -10.57 12.18
C LEU A 87 -19.03 -11.78 12.63
N GLU A 88 -18.07 -11.58 13.55
CA GLU A 88 -17.17 -12.62 14.04
C GLU A 88 -16.37 -13.34 12.93
N LEU A 89 -16.00 -12.58 11.88
CA LEU A 89 -15.21 -13.07 10.75
C LEU A 89 -13.71 -12.81 10.98
N ASN A 90 -12.86 -13.53 10.23
CA ASN A 90 -11.42 -13.38 10.30
C ASN A 90 -10.95 -11.99 9.81
N SER A 91 -10.47 -11.16 10.73
CA SER A 91 -9.85 -9.86 10.43
C SER A 91 -8.95 -9.34 11.56
N ASN A 92 -8.28 -8.21 11.31
CA ASN A 92 -7.75 -7.39 12.40
C ASN A 92 -8.90 -6.70 13.16
N THR A 93 -8.61 -6.22 14.36
CA THR A 93 -9.57 -5.39 15.11
C THR A 93 -9.76 -4.03 14.45
N TYR A 94 -10.94 -3.44 14.61
CA TYR A 94 -11.24 -2.10 14.15
C TYR A 94 -10.29 -1.06 14.78
N LYS A 95 -9.89 -1.28 16.04
CA LYS A 95 -8.89 -0.44 16.72
C LYS A 95 -7.53 -0.49 16.01
N SER A 96 -7.04 -1.68 15.64
CA SER A 96 -5.80 -1.82 14.88
C SER A 96 -5.90 -1.13 13.50
N ALA A 97 -7.07 -1.21 12.85
CA ALA A 97 -7.32 -0.52 11.59
C ALA A 97 -7.24 1.01 11.72
N ILE A 98 -7.85 1.60 12.75
CA ILE A 98 -7.76 3.05 13.02
C ILE A 98 -6.30 3.48 13.21
N VAL A 99 -5.55 2.75 14.03
CA VAL A 99 -4.15 3.06 14.33
C VAL A 99 -3.28 2.97 13.07
N SER A 100 -3.42 1.90 12.29
CA SER A 100 -2.61 1.67 11.09
C SER A 100 -2.95 2.59 9.91
N THR A 101 -4.09 3.28 9.94
CA THR A 101 -4.52 4.20 8.88
C THR A 101 -4.39 5.67 9.27
N ASN A 102 -3.99 5.96 10.51
CA ASN A 102 -3.67 7.31 10.97
C ASN A 102 -2.17 7.42 11.27
N LYS A 103 -1.47 8.26 10.49
CA LYS A 103 -0.02 8.44 10.55
C LYS A 103 0.46 8.93 11.92
N PHE A 104 -0.33 9.73 12.64
CA PHE A 104 0.04 10.17 13.99
C PHE A 104 -0.08 9.03 15.00
N LEU A 105 -1.22 8.34 15.05
CA LEU A 105 -1.42 7.21 15.96
C LEU A 105 -0.41 6.08 15.70
N MET A 106 -0.07 5.84 14.43
CA MET A 106 0.98 4.90 14.02
C MET A 106 2.34 5.29 14.63
N ARG A 107 2.72 6.56 14.52
CA ARG A 107 3.99 7.07 15.09
C ARG A 107 4.01 6.98 16.61
N GLU A 108 2.89 7.27 17.29
CA GLU A 108 2.78 7.06 18.73
C GLU A 108 2.97 5.60 19.11
N LYS A 109 2.41 4.66 18.35
CA LYS A 109 2.63 3.23 18.57
C LYS A 109 4.05 2.79 18.31
N PHE A 110 4.71 3.33 17.30
CA PHE A 110 6.12 3.06 17.06
C PHE A 110 6.99 3.56 18.21
N LEU A 111 6.76 4.79 18.68
CA LEU A 111 7.49 5.36 19.82
C LEU A 111 7.30 4.53 21.10
N LEU A 112 6.08 4.08 21.39
CA LEU A 112 5.77 3.28 22.58
C LEU A 112 6.37 1.85 22.55
N ASN A 113 6.79 1.37 21.39
CA ASN A 113 7.32 0.02 21.20
C ASN A 113 8.76 0.04 20.63
N ASP A 114 9.47 1.15 20.78
CA ASP A 114 10.87 1.32 20.35
C ASP A 114 11.12 1.02 18.86
N VAL A 115 10.08 1.21 18.02
CA VAL A 115 10.22 1.09 16.55
C VAL A 115 10.84 2.38 16.01
N VAL A 116 12.03 2.26 15.45
CA VAL A 116 12.78 3.38 14.86
C VAL A 116 11.96 4.02 13.74
N SER A 117 11.55 5.27 13.95
CA SER A 117 10.74 6.05 13.02
C SER A 117 11.08 7.55 13.18
N PRO A 118 10.72 8.40 12.21
CA PRO A 118 11.01 9.83 12.28
C PRO A 118 10.44 10.46 13.56
N ARG A 119 11.18 11.38 14.18
CA ARG A 119 10.63 12.23 15.24
C ARG A 119 9.49 13.07 14.67
N PHE A 120 8.45 13.29 15.47
CA PHE A 120 7.19 13.82 14.97
C PHE A 120 6.46 14.71 15.98
N ALA A 121 5.57 15.54 15.47
CA ALA A 121 4.67 16.40 16.22
C ALA A 121 3.32 16.52 15.49
N LEU A 122 2.26 16.83 16.24
CA LEU A 122 1.01 17.32 15.64
C LEU A 122 1.16 18.78 15.26
N SER A 123 0.47 19.18 14.19
CA SER A 123 0.55 20.55 13.64
C SER A 123 0.18 21.68 14.60
N TRP A 124 -0.51 21.41 15.71
CA TRP A 124 -0.83 22.40 16.75
C TRP A 124 0.07 22.33 18.00
N ASP A 125 1.00 21.37 18.06
CA ASP A 125 1.92 21.21 19.19
C ASP A 125 3.23 21.98 18.93
N ALA A 126 3.16 23.32 19.04
CA ALA A 126 4.30 24.21 18.81
C ALA A 126 5.55 23.81 19.60
N LYS A 127 5.38 23.39 20.86
CA LYS A 127 6.51 22.98 21.72
C LYS A 127 7.25 21.78 21.18
N LYS A 128 6.55 20.77 20.64
CA LYS A 128 7.21 19.62 20.01
C LYS A 128 7.85 20.00 18.68
N ILE A 129 7.18 20.85 17.89
CA ILE A 129 7.70 21.34 16.60
C ILE A 129 9.07 22.02 16.79
N ASP A 130 9.23 22.83 17.83
CA ASP A 130 10.50 23.51 18.15
C ASP A 130 11.67 22.56 18.41
N THR A 131 11.40 21.28 18.70
CA THR A 131 12.43 20.27 18.94
C THR A 131 12.83 19.49 17.70
N LEU A 132 12.12 19.65 16.57
CA LEU A 132 12.37 18.91 15.33
C LEU A 132 13.52 19.54 14.54
N LYS A 133 14.29 18.70 13.85
CA LYS A 133 15.35 19.14 12.95
C LYS A 133 14.81 19.30 11.52
N PHE A 134 15.12 20.43 10.90
CA PHE A 134 14.81 20.67 9.49
C PHE A 134 15.83 20.00 8.56
N PRO A 135 15.41 19.59 7.35
CA PRO A 135 14.05 19.72 6.81
C PRO A 135 13.05 18.77 7.47
N VAL A 136 11.78 19.15 7.47
CA VAL A 136 10.66 18.33 7.96
C VAL A 136 9.70 18.00 6.82
N ILE A 137 8.90 16.95 6.98
CA ILE A 137 7.77 16.60 6.12
C ILE A 137 6.48 16.97 6.87
N VAL A 138 5.62 17.74 6.21
CA VAL A 138 4.25 18.02 6.66
C VAL A 138 3.29 17.22 5.79
N LYS A 139 2.42 16.41 6.40
CA LYS A 139 1.47 15.55 5.66
C LYS A 139 0.15 15.38 6.41
N PRO A 140 -0.96 15.09 5.71
CA PRO A 140 -2.24 14.79 6.35
C PRO A 140 -2.10 13.52 7.20
N THR A 141 -2.85 13.41 8.29
CA THR A 141 -2.79 12.21 9.16
C THR A 141 -3.43 10.98 8.52
N ASP A 142 -4.38 11.17 7.60
CA ASP A 142 -5.33 10.14 7.16
C ASP A 142 -5.53 10.09 5.61
N ARG A 143 -4.50 10.51 4.85
CA ARG A 143 -4.48 10.43 3.39
C ARG A 143 -3.37 9.54 2.85
N SER A 144 -3.51 9.16 1.58
CA SER A 144 -2.58 8.35 0.79
C SER A 144 -2.32 8.99 -0.59
N GLY A 145 -1.38 8.40 -1.35
CA GLY A 145 -1.04 8.84 -2.72
C GLY A 145 -0.27 10.16 -2.79
N SER A 146 0.58 10.45 -1.78
CA SER A 146 1.41 11.65 -1.68
C SER A 146 0.66 13.00 -1.74
N ARG A 147 -0.67 12.99 -1.60
CA ARG A 147 -1.51 14.19 -1.57
C ARG A 147 -1.27 14.99 -0.30
N GLY A 148 -0.91 16.27 -0.47
CA GLY A 148 -0.65 17.18 0.65
C GLY A 148 0.63 16.85 1.42
N VAL A 149 1.56 16.07 0.86
CA VAL A 149 2.89 15.82 1.45
C VAL A 149 3.84 16.93 0.99
N LEU A 150 4.37 17.72 1.92
CA LEU A 150 5.27 18.83 1.63
C LEU A 150 6.56 18.70 2.44
N LYS A 151 7.71 18.87 1.79
CA LYS A 151 8.98 19.07 2.48
C LYS A 151 9.18 20.55 2.78
N VAL A 152 9.44 20.85 4.04
CA VAL A 152 9.64 22.20 4.56
C VAL A 152 11.08 22.32 5.05
N ASN A 153 11.82 23.30 4.54
CA ASN A 153 13.24 23.48 4.87
C ASN A 153 13.47 24.48 6.01
N ASP A 154 12.48 25.31 6.33
CA ASP A 154 12.58 26.37 7.33
C ASP A 154 11.25 26.54 8.07
N VAL A 155 11.30 26.93 9.35
CA VAL A 155 10.14 27.12 10.23
C VAL A 155 9.11 28.11 9.66
N LYS A 156 9.56 29.12 8.92
CA LYS A 156 8.68 30.15 8.33
C LYS A 156 7.65 29.58 7.34
N ASP A 157 7.93 28.44 6.73
CA ASP A 157 7.10 27.82 5.69
C ASP A 157 6.18 26.71 6.27
N ILE A 158 6.25 26.44 7.59
CA ILE A 158 5.45 25.39 8.23
C ILE A 158 3.95 25.70 8.17
N GLU A 159 3.54 26.93 8.47
CA GLU A 159 2.12 27.29 8.57
C GLU A 159 1.39 27.05 7.25
N ASP A 160 1.96 27.53 6.15
CA ASP A 160 1.44 27.31 4.80
C ASP A 160 1.36 25.83 4.43
N ALA A 161 2.38 25.05 4.80
CA ALA A 161 2.40 23.61 4.57
C ALA A 161 1.31 22.88 5.38
N VAL A 162 1.10 23.28 6.64
CA VAL A 162 0.04 22.73 7.50
C VAL A 162 -1.34 23.02 6.92
N VAL A 163 -1.59 24.26 6.46
CA VAL A 163 -2.86 24.63 5.82
C VAL A 163 -3.11 23.77 4.59
N LYS A 164 -2.09 23.56 3.74
CA LYS A 164 -2.20 22.71 2.54
C LYS A 164 -2.45 21.24 2.89
N ALA A 165 -1.75 20.69 3.87
CA ALA A 165 -1.94 19.30 4.30
C ALA A 165 -3.33 19.09 4.93
N LYS A 166 -3.79 20.00 5.79
CA LYS A 166 -5.11 19.93 6.43
C LYS A 166 -6.26 19.95 5.43
N LYS A 167 -6.15 20.72 4.35
CA LYS A 167 -7.15 20.76 3.26
C LYS A 167 -7.36 19.39 2.59
N GLU A 168 -6.33 18.55 2.58
CA GLU A 168 -6.45 17.20 2.04
C GLU A 168 -6.97 16.22 3.10
N SER A 169 -6.68 16.41 4.39
CA SER A 169 -7.09 15.51 5.49
C SER A 169 -8.61 15.36 5.63
N PHE A 170 -9.08 14.16 5.99
CA PHE A 170 -10.49 13.98 6.37
C PHE A 170 -10.76 14.46 7.80
N SER A 171 -9.82 14.27 8.72
CA SER A 171 -9.89 14.75 10.11
C SER A 171 -9.48 16.22 10.28
N ASN A 172 -9.05 16.89 9.21
CA ASN A 172 -8.51 18.26 9.23
C ASN A 172 -7.25 18.39 10.12
N GLU A 173 -6.43 17.33 10.15
CA GLU A 173 -5.21 17.24 10.93
C GLU A 173 -3.97 17.02 10.06
N ALA A 174 -2.83 17.52 10.53
CA ALA A 174 -1.54 17.29 9.90
C ALA A 174 -0.50 16.88 10.93
N ILE A 175 0.38 15.97 10.51
CA ILE A 175 1.57 15.56 11.24
C ILE A 175 2.79 16.22 10.60
N ILE A 176 3.75 16.61 11.43
CA ILE A 176 5.05 17.15 11.04
C ILE A 176 6.10 16.15 11.53
N GLU A 177 6.97 15.69 10.64
CA GLU A 177 8.00 14.69 10.96
C GLU A 177 9.38 15.09 10.40
N GLU A 178 10.47 14.69 11.05
CA GLU A 178 11.82 14.92 10.51
C GLU A 178 11.99 14.20 9.17
N PHE A 179 12.59 14.87 8.18
CA PHE A 179 12.85 14.27 6.87
C PHE A 179 13.98 13.25 6.98
N VAL A 180 13.68 11.99 6.65
CA VAL A 180 14.69 10.94 6.54
C VAL A 180 15.11 10.79 5.08
N SER A 181 16.35 11.18 4.77
CA SER A 181 16.96 10.97 3.46
C SER A 181 17.53 9.57 3.32
N GLY A 182 17.36 8.96 2.14
CA GLY A 182 17.94 7.66 1.84
C GLY A 182 17.13 6.87 0.83
N ASP A 183 17.58 5.64 0.60
CA ASP A 183 16.90 4.68 -0.26
C ASP A 183 15.54 4.33 0.33
N GLU A 184 14.56 4.09 -0.53
CA GLU A 184 13.22 3.69 -0.12
C GLU A 184 12.92 2.27 -0.56
N VAL A 185 12.34 1.50 0.35
CA VAL A 185 11.85 0.15 0.06
C VAL A 185 10.45 -0.04 0.62
N SER A 186 9.72 -0.99 0.05
CA SER A 186 8.58 -1.61 0.73
C SER A 186 8.83 -3.07 1.07
N VAL A 187 8.09 -3.58 2.04
CA VAL A 187 8.13 -4.97 2.48
C VAL A 187 6.72 -5.52 2.50
N GLU A 188 6.50 -6.52 1.66
CA GLU A 188 5.23 -7.19 1.49
C GLU A 188 5.22 -8.40 2.44
N THR A 189 4.27 -8.40 3.37
CA THR A 189 4.13 -9.45 4.39
C THR A 189 2.69 -9.94 4.40
N ILE A 190 2.49 -11.22 4.72
CA ILE A 190 1.16 -11.76 5.03
C ILE A 190 1.16 -12.32 6.45
N SER A 191 0.11 -12.00 7.20
CA SER A 191 -0.04 -12.34 8.61
C SER A 191 -1.17 -13.32 8.85
N TRP A 192 -0.97 -14.22 9.80
CA TRP A 192 -1.96 -15.20 10.22
C TRP A 192 -1.78 -15.55 11.70
N ASN A 193 -2.80 -15.28 12.52
CA ASN A 193 -2.76 -15.50 13.98
C ASN A 193 -1.51 -14.90 14.64
N GLY A 194 -1.13 -13.68 14.26
CA GLY A 194 0.03 -12.98 14.81
C GLY A 194 1.38 -13.51 14.33
N LYS A 195 1.40 -14.49 13.42
CA LYS A 195 2.60 -14.92 12.74
C LYS A 195 2.73 -14.21 11.40
N HIS A 196 3.88 -13.62 11.17
CA HIS A 196 4.16 -12.75 10.03
C HIS A 196 5.12 -13.44 9.06
N TYR A 197 4.75 -13.50 7.79
CA TYR A 197 5.53 -14.11 6.73
C TYR A 197 5.94 -13.04 5.71
N ILE A 198 7.20 -12.63 5.75
CA ILE A 198 7.77 -11.71 4.77
C ILE A 198 7.86 -12.42 3.43
N LEU A 199 7.26 -11.83 2.40
CA LEU A 199 7.21 -12.37 1.06
C LEU A 199 8.39 -11.87 0.23
N THR A 200 8.63 -10.56 0.25
CA THR A 200 9.73 -9.93 -0.50
C THR A 200 10.01 -8.53 0.04
N ILE A 201 11.16 -7.98 -0.36
CA ILE A 201 11.50 -6.56 -0.20
C ILE A 201 11.56 -5.96 -1.61
N THR A 202 10.89 -4.83 -1.79
CA THR A 202 10.77 -4.12 -3.06
C THR A 202 11.59 -2.85 -3.02
N ASP A 203 12.54 -2.71 -3.96
CA ASP A 203 13.25 -1.44 -4.18
C ASP A 203 12.32 -0.46 -4.89
N LYS A 204 12.25 0.79 -4.40
CA LYS A 204 11.46 1.86 -5.04
C LYS A 204 12.36 2.91 -5.67
N VAL A 205 11.98 3.36 -6.87
CA VAL A 205 12.59 4.53 -7.53
C VAL A 205 11.52 5.60 -7.63
N THR A 206 11.81 6.79 -7.09
CA THR A 206 10.87 7.92 -7.09
C THR A 206 11.49 9.14 -7.75
N THR A 207 10.68 10.14 -8.08
CA THR A 207 11.17 11.45 -8.54
C THR A 207 12.01 12.19 -7.49
N GLY A 208 11.96 11.76 -6.23
CA GLY A 208 12.42 12.57 -5.10
C GLY A 208 11.61 13.85 -4.94
N TYR A 209 12.17 14.80 -4.18
CA TYR A 209 11.57 16.12 -3.99
C TYR A 209 11.40 16.85 -5.34
N PRO A 210 10.25 17.51 -5.61
CA PRO A 210 9.22 17.91 -4.64
C PRO A 210 8.02 16.97 -4.45
N TYR A 211 7.86 15.94 -5.29
CA TYR A 211 6.59 15.18 -5.33
C TYR A 211 6.69 13.74 -4.81
N PHE A 212 7.90 13.17 -4.78
CA PHE A 212 8.16 11.79 -4.31
C PHE A 212 7.31 10.73 -5.02
N VAL A 213 6.98 10.92 -6.30
CA VAL A 213 6.12 9.98 -7.04
C VAL A 213 6.95 8.79 -7.52
N GLU A 214 6.38 7.59 -7.39
CA GLU A 214 6.94 6.33 -7.78
C GLU A 214 7.02 6.19 -9.32
N LEU A 215 8.25 5.97 -9.81
CA LEU A 215 8.55 5.74 -11.22
C LEU A 215 8.79 4.26 -11.52
N GLU A 216 9.36 3.53 -10.56
CA GLU A 216 9.76 2.13 -10.75
C GLU A 216 9.67 1.35 -9.43
N HIS A 217 9.35 0.06 -9.53
CA HIS A 217 9.43 -0.89 -8.41
C HIS A 217 10.12 -2.17 -8.86
N HIS A 218 10.98 -2.74 -8.01
CA HIS A 218 11.72 -3.96 -8.33
C HIS A 218 11.82 -4.94 -7.19
N GLN A 219 11.61 -6.22 -7.50
CA GLN A 219 11.71 -7.35 -6.59
C GLN A 219 12.61 -8.44 -7.18
N PRO A 220 13.38 -9.16 -6.35
CA PRO A 220 13.72 -8.82 -4.97
C PRO A 220 14.66 -7.61 -4.90
N SER A 221 14.78 -7.01 -3.71
CA SER A 221 15.72 -5.92 -3.42
C SER A 221 17.18 -6.30 -3.70
N LEU A 222 17.95 -5.34 -4.23
CA LEU A 222 19.39 -5.46 -4.44
C LEU A 222 20.25 -4.95 -3.28
N LEU A 223 19.64 -4.53 -2.17
CA LEU A 223 20.36 -4.16 -0.95
C LEU A 223 21.18 -5.34 -0.40
N SER A 224 22.25 -5.05 0.35
CA SER A 224 23.03 -6.12 0.98
C SER A 224 22.19 -6.95 1.95
N LEU A 225 22.53 -8.24 2.09
CA LEU A 225 21.78 -9.16 2.96
C LEU A 225 21.68 -8.65 4.40
N GLU A 226 22.73 -8.01 4.92
CA GLU A 226 22.71 -7.39 6.25
C GLU A 226 21.61 -6.33 6.40
N ILE A 227 21.46 -5.45 5.40
CA ILE A 227 20.41 -4.43 5.40
C ILE A 227 19.04 -5.06 5.23
N GLN A 228 18.92 -6.08 4.37
CA GLN A 228 17.67 -6.83 4.24
C GLN A 228 17.24 -7.46 5.57
N GLU A 229 18.14 -8.06 6.35
CA GLU A 229 17.80 -8.62 7.67
C GLU A 229 17.39 -7.53 8.69
N LYS A 230 18.03 -6.36 8.66
CA LYS A 230 17.61 -5.20 9.46
C LYS A 230 16.19 -4.74 9.10
N ILE A 231 15.90 -4.63 7.79
CA ILE A 231 14.56 -4.27 7.28
C ILE A 231 13.52 -5.31 7.69
N LYS A 232 13.82 -6.60 7.53
CA LYS A 232 12.91 -7.69 7.92
C LYS A 232 12.59 -7.63 9.41
N SER A 233 13.61 -7.46 10.25
CA SER A 233 13.43 -7.34 11.70
C SER A 233 12.57 -6.12 12.06
N ALA A 234 12.90 -4.96 11.51
CA ALA A 234 12.12 -3.73 11.72
C ALA A 234 10.66 -3.85 11.24
N THR A 235 10.43 -4.59 10.15
CA THR A 235 9.09 -4.88 9.63
C THR A 235 8.27 -5.69 10.63
N ILE A 236 8.83 -6.76 11.19
CA ILE A 236 8.13 -7.60 12.17
C ILE A 236 7.78 -6.80 13.42
N GLU A 237 8.72 -5.99 13.94
CA GLU A 237 8.47 -5.18 15.13
C GLU A 237 7.43 -4.08 14.89
N ALA A 238 7.47 -3.42 13.71
CA ALA A 238 6.47 -2.43 13.34
C ALA A 238 5.05 -3.03 13.22
N ILE A 239 4.91 -4.20 12.59
CA ILE A 239 3.61 -4.90 12.45
C ILE A 239 3.06 -5.30 13.82
N LYS A 240 3.90 -5.82 14.72
CA LYS A 240 3.52 -6.16 16.09
C LYS A 240 3.09 -4.93 16.89
N ALA A 241 3.82 -3.82 16.78
CA ALA A 241 3.50 -2.57 17.48
C ALA A 241 2.11 -2.03 17.13
N LEU A 242 1.64 -2.30 15.90
CA LEU A 242 0.31 -1.92 15.43
C LEU A 242 -0.77 -2.98 15.72
N ASN A 243 -0.40 -4.08 16.37
CA ASN A 243 -1.28 -5.22 16.67
C ASN A 243 -2.03 -5.72 15.42
N ILE A 244 -1.30 -5.86 14.31
CA ILE A 244 -1.80 -6.49 13.10
C ILE A 244 -1.61 -8.00 13.27
N GLN A 245 -2.68 -8.78 13.07
CA GLN A 245 -2.72 -10.22 13.32
C GLN A 245 -2.99 -11.02 12.04
N TYR A 246 -3.69 -10.40 11.08
CA TYR A 246 -4.19 -11.04 9.87
C TYR A 246 -3.96 -10.19 8.63
N GLY A 247 -3.77 -10.86 7.51
CA GLY A 247 -3.89 -10.27 6.17
C GLY A 247 -2.56 -9.73 5.65
N ALA A 248 -2.63 -9.11 4.48
CA ALA A 248 -1.48 -8.48 3.86
C ALA A 248 -1.09 -7.18 4.58
N THR A 249 0.20 -6.88 4.60
CA THR A 249 0.73 -5.56 4.95
C THR A 249 1.71 -5.07 3.90
N HIS A 250 1.72 -3.76 3.70
CA HIS A 250 2.68 -3.03 2.88
C HIS A 250 3.42 -2.05 3.79
N SER A 251 4.68 -2.34 4.07
CA SER A 251 5.49 -1.58 5.03
C SER A 251 6.59 -0.83 4.32
N GLU A 252 6.66 0.49 4.49
CA GLU A 252 7.60 1.37 3.81
C GLU A 252 8.71 1.82 4.76
N PHE A 253 9.94 1.75 4.28
CA PHE A 253 11.13 2.09 5.05
C PHE A 253 12.05 3.02 4.27
N LYS A 254 12.73 3.91 5.01
CA LYS A 254 13.89 4.66 4.51
C LYS A 254 15.16 4.07 5.09
N ILE A 255 16.18 3.91 4.24
CA ILE A 255 17.51 3.45 4.61
C ILE A 255 18.49 4.60 4.40
N THR A 256 19.02 5.14 5.49
CA THR A 256 19.95 6.26 5.46
C THR A 256 21.32 5.84 4.89
N VAL A 257 22.17 6.83 4.58
CA VAL A 257 23.54 6.59 4.10
C VAL A 257 24.37 5.79 5.12
N ASP A 258 24.17 6.06 6.41
CA ASP A 258 24.77 5.33 7.55
C ASP A 258 24.02 4.03 7.90
N LYS A 259 23.13 3.56 7.01
CA LYS A 259 22.49 2.24 7.07
C LYS A 259 21.53 2.04 8.25
N GLN A 260 20.95 3.13 8.76
CA GLN A 260 19.84 3.07 9.69
C GLN A 260 18.51 2.88 8.94
N VAL A 261 17.60 2.10 9.52
CA VAL A 261 16.31 1.74 8.93
C VAL A 261 15.21 2.44 9.71
N PHE A 262 14.45 3.30 9.03
CA PHE A 262 13.34 4.06 9.62
C PHE A 262 12.01 3.58 9.05
N ALA A 263 11.09 3.16 9.93
CA ALA A 263 9.71 2.85 9.56
C ALA A 263 8.97 4.14 9.18
N ILE A 264 8.55 4.24 7.92
CA ILE A 264 7.83 5.39 7.39
C ILE A 264 6.32 5.15 7.42
N GLU A 265 5.85 4.01 6.98
CA GLU A 265 4.42 3.70 6.97
C GLU A 265 4.21 2.19 7.01
N VAL A 266 3.16 1.72 7.67
CA VAL A 266 2.74 0.31 7.62
C VAL A 266 1.25 0.25 7.36
N GLY A 267 0.88 -0.01 6.11
CA GLY A 267 -0.50 -0.19 5.71
C GLY A 267 -0.93 -1.64 5.99
N ALA A 268 -2.03 -1.83 6.73
CA ALA A 268 -2.63 -3.16 6.99
C ALA A 268 -3.45 -3.68 5.79
N ARG A 269 -2.84 -3.63 4.61
CA ARG A 269 -3.39 -4.06 3.31
C ARG A 269 -2.28 -4.49 2.37
N MET A 270 -2.66 -5.13 1.27
CA MET A 270 -1.76 -5.36 0.14
C MET A 270 -1.34 -4.02 -0.51
N GLY A 271 -0.08 -3.95 -0.93
CA GLY A 271 0.50 -2.81 -1.65
C GLY A 271 -0.14 -2.58 -3.02
N GLY A 272 -0.28 -1.31 -3.41
CA GLY A 272 -0.76 -0.91 -4.74
C GLY A 272 0.33 -1.01 -5.81
N ASP A 273 0.22 -0.24 -6.89
CA ASP A 273 1.25 -0.12 -7.94
C ASP A 273 1.73 -1.45 -8.53
N PHE A 274 0.82 -2.44 -8.58
CA PHE A 274 1.09 -3.80 -9.03
C PHE A 274 2.10 -4.58 -8.16
N ILE A 275 2.60 -3.98 -7.08
CA ILE A 275 3.59 -4.56 -6.17
C ILE A 275 3.04 -5.87 -5.59
N GLY A 276 1.89 -5.80 -4.92
CA GLY A 276 1.27 -6.97 -4.32
C GLY A 276 0.52 -7.86 -5.32
N SER A 277 -0.21 -7.26 -6.26
CA SER A 277 -1.09 -8.01 -7.18
C SER A 277 -0.36 -8.77 -8.27
N ASN A 278 0.84 -8.32 -8.67
CA ASN A 278 1.59 -8.93 -9.78
C ASN A 278 3.03 -9.26 -9.39
N LEU A 279 3.78 -8.27 -8.87
CA LEU A 279 5.21 -8.44 -8.69
C LEU A 279 5.53 -9.55 -7.69
N VAL A 280 4.80 -9.66 -6.56
CA VAL A 280 5.05 -10.72 -5.57
C VAL A 280 4.92 -12.11 -6.20
N GLN A 281 3.86 -12.38 -6.97
CA GLN A 281 3.70 -13.69 -7.62
C GLN A 281 4.77 -13.93 -8.69
N LEU A 282 5.11 -12.90 -9.47
CA LEU A 282 6.14 -13.00 -10.50
C LEU A 282 7.54 -13.24 -9.89
N SER A 283 7.86 -12.60 -8.77
CA SER A 283 9.20 -12.68 -8.16
C SER A 283 9.37 -13.91 -7.27
N THR A 284 8.33 -14.28 -6.51
CA THR A 284 8.38 -15.33 -5.46
C THR A 284 7.70 -16.65 -5.84
N GLY A 285 6.82 -16.62 -6.85
CA GLY A 285 5.92 -17.72 -7.20
C GLY A 285 4.67 -17.82 -6.31
N TYR A 286 4.56 -17.04 -5.24
CA TYR A 286 3.44 -17.09 -4.32
C TYR A 286 2.26 -16.24 -4.81
N ASP A 287 1.08 -16.85 -4.96
CA ASP A 287 -0.16 -16.13 -5.30
C ASP A 287 -0.65 -15.34 -4.08
N PHE A 288 -0.22 -14.09 -3.98
CA PHE A 288 -0.53 -13.24 -2.84
C PHE A 288 -2.02 -12.86 -2.78
N LEU A 289 -2.69 -12.74 -3.93
CA LEU A 289 -4.13 -12.46 -3.99
C LEU A 289 -4.93 -13.63 -3.40
N GLU A 290 -4.61 -14.87 -3.80
CA GLU A 290 -5.19 -16.06 -3.20
C GLU A 290 -4.91 -16.12 -1.69
N GLY A 291 -3.68 -15.80 -1.28
CA GLY A 291 -3.30 -15.68 0.13
C GLY A 291 -4.20 -14.74 0.92
N VAL A 292 -4.48 -13.54 0.40
CA VAL A 292 -5.35 -12.55 1.04
C VAL A 292 -6.79 -13.05 1.16
N VAL A 293 -7.33 -13.69 0.12
CA VAL A 293 -8.68 -14.29 0.15
C VAL A 293 -8.74 -15.42 1.18
N ASN A 294 -7.74 -16.30 1.19
CA ASN A 294 -7.68 -17.42 2.13
C ASN A 294 -7.57 -16.96 3.59
N VAL A 295 -6.88 -15.85 3.88
CA VAL A 295 -6.91 -15.25 5.23
C VAL A 295 -8.33 -14.82 5.60
N ALA A 296 -9.00 -14.07 4.73
CA ALA A 296 -10.35 -13.57 5.01
C ALA A 296 -11.38 -14.70 5.21
N LEU A 297 -11.18 -15.84 4.54
CA LEU A 297 -12.03 -17.03 4.65
C LEU A 297 -11.62 -18.00 5.77
N GLY A 298 -10.59 -17.68 6.54
CA GLY A 298 -10.15 -18.52 7.64
C GLY A 298 -9.36 -19.78 7.22
N LYS A 299 -8.82 -19.83 6.01
CA LYS A 299 -8.22 -21.02 5.36
C LYS A 299 -6.75 -20.87 4.99
N PHE A 300 -6.07 -19.88 5.56
CA PHE A 300 -4.70 -19.57 5.19
C PHE A 300 -3.73 -20.72 5.47
N LEU A 301 -2.81 -20.93 4.51
CA LEU A 301 -1.67 -21.82 4.65
C LEU A 301 -0.39 -20.99 4.54
N LYS A 302 0.66 -21.44 5.25
CA LYS A 302 1.98 -20.80 5.20
C LYS A 302 2.43 -20.63 3.74
N PRO A 303 2.98 -19.46 3.34
CA PRO A 303 3.46 -19.26 1.99
C PRO A 303 4.61 -20.22 1.64
N ASN A 304 4.58 -20.75 0.42
CA ASN A 304 5.66 -21.53 -0.15
C ASN A 304 6.37 -20.71 -1.24
N ILE A 305 7.49 -20.08 -0.89
CA ILE A 305 8.32 -19.33 -1.81
C ILE A 305 9.30 -20.31 -2.46
N ASN A 306 9.02 -20.70 -3.70
CA ASN A 306 9.75 -21.74 -4.42
C ASN A 306 10.41 -21.24 -5.72
N LYS A 307 10.17 -19.97 -6.08
CA LYS A 307 10.69 -19.35 -7.29
C LYS A 307 11.34 -18.03 -6.92
N LEU A 308 12.54 -17.78 -7.42
CA LEU A 308 13.23 -16.51 -7.27
C LEU A 308 13.52 -15.98 -8.67
N LYS A 309 12.70 -15.02 -9.11
CA LYS A 309 12.91 -14.25 -10.33
C LYS A 309 12.96 -12.76 -9.99
N TYR A 310 13.54 -12.01 -10.90
CA TYR A 310 13.44 -10.56 -10.87
C TYR A 310 12.14 -10.16 -11.56
N ALA A 311 11.31 -9.40 -10.87
CA ALA A 311 10.14 -8.77 -11.44
C ALA A 311 10.16 -7.28 -11.11
N GLY A 312 9.62 -6.47 -12.01
CA GLY A 312 9.50 -5.06 -11.74
C GLY A 312 8.59 -4.36 -12.71
N ILE A 313 8.31 -3.11 -12.39
CA ILE A 313 7.43 -2.23 -13.16
C ILE A 313 8.16 -0.91 -13.41
N TYR A 314 7.93 -0.36 -14.59
CA TYR A 314 8.26 1.01 -14.94
C TYR A 314 6.98 1.73 -15.32
N PHE A 315 6.74 2.91 -14.76
CA PHE A 315 5.63 3.77 -15.11
C PHE A 315 6.03 4.75 -16.21
N LEU A 316 5.15 4.93 -17.20
CA LEU A 316 5.32 5.86 -18.31
C LEU A 316 4.81 7.23 -17.91
N CYS A 317 5.66 8.24 -17.93
CA CYS A 317 5.32 9.66 -17.75
C CYS A 317 6.32 10.49 -18.57
N LYS A 318 6.31 11.82 -18.43
CA LYS A 318 7.26 12.68 -19.17
C LYS A 318 8.71 12.38 -18.78
N GLU A 319 8.96 12.14 -17.49
CA GLU A 319 10.27 11.86 -16.92
C GLU A 319 10.84 10.51 -17.40
N THR A 320 9.96 9.58 -17.77
CA THR A 320 10.30 8.22 -18.24
C THR A 320 9.89 7.99 -19.70
N GLU A 321 9.77 9.06 -20.51
CA GLU A 321 9.28 8.98 -21.89
C GLU A 321 10.04 7.95 -22.76
N PHE A 322 11.31 7.70 -22.45
CA PHE A 322 12.15 6.71 -23.12
C PHE A 322 11.56 5.28 -23.09
N ILE A 323 10.75 4.92 -22.10
CA ILE A 323 10.13 3.59 -22.01
C ILE A 323 8.97 3.38 -23.00
N LYS A 324 8.45 4.44 -23.62
CA LYS A 324 7.34 4.34 -24.59
C LYS A 324 7.68 3.40 -25.75
N LYS A 325 8.92 3.43 -26.23
CA LYS A 325 9.42 2.53 -27.29
C LYS A 325 9.46 1.07 -26.83
N ILE A 326 9.73 0.83 -25.55
CA ILE A 326 9.75 -0.52 -24.96
C ILE A 326 8.32 -1.07 -24.92
N ILE A 327 7.36 -0.25 -24.45
CA ILE A 327 5.94 -0.63 -24.44
C ILE A 327 5.44 -0.95 -25.85
N GLN A 328 5.77 -0.10 -26.83
CA GLN A 328 5.36 -0.29 -28.23
C GLN A 328 6.01 -1.52 -28.89
N SER A 329 7.21 -1.92 -28.46
CA SER A 329 7.93 -3.08 -28.99
C SER A 329 7.79 -4.34 -28.14
N ARG A 330 6.84 -4.39 -27.19
CA ARG A 330 6.69 -5.49 -26.22
C ARG A 330 6.67 -6.90 -26.82
N ALA A 331 6.09 -7.06 -28.02
CA ALA A 331 5.99 -8.35 -28.69
C ALA A 331 7.37 -8.98 -29.00
N ASN A 332 8.42 -8.16 -29.01
CA ASN A 332 9.78 -8.56 -29.32
C ASN A 332 10.60 -8.96 -28.07
N ASP A 333 10.10 -8.70 -26.85
CA ASP A 333 10.78 -9.08 -25.60
C ASP A 333 9.88 -9.92 -24.71
N LYS A 334 10.15 -11.24 -24.67
CA LYS A 334 9.42 -12.21 -23.85
C LYS A 334 9.52 -11.94 -22.35
N LYS A 335 10.44 -11.08 -21.89
CA LYS A 335 10.54 -10.69 -20.47
C LYS A 335 9.44 -9.72 -20.08
N ILE A 336 8.86 -8.98 -21.02
CA ILE A 336 7.77 -8.05 -20.75
C ILE A 336 6.47 -8.85 -20.69
N VAL A 337 5.90 -8.97 -19.49
CA VAL A 337 4.70 -9.77 -19.24
C VAL A 337 3.43 -8.97 -19.43
N ILE A 338 3.45 -7.68 -19.10
CA ILE A 338 2.32 -6.75 -19.23
C ILE A 338 2.88 -5.41 -19.71
N ALA A 339 2.19 -4.75 -20.63
CA ALA A 339 2.49 -3.38 -21.00
C ALA A 339 1.23 -2.69 -21.53
N GLU A 340 1.00 -1.45 -21.09
CA GLU A 340 -0.20 -0.68 -21.37
C GLU A 340 0.12 0.82 -21.44
N ILE A 341 -0.53 1.53 -22.37
CA ILE A 341 -0.57 2.99 -22.43
C ILE A 341 -1.99 3.40 -22.10
N THR A 342 -2.18 4.08 -20.97
CA THR A 342 -3.48 4.52 -20.47
C THR A 342 -3.81 5.95 -20.90
N ASP A 343 -2.79 6.77 -21.18
CA ASP A 343 -2.93 8.10 -21.78
C ASP A 343 -1.89 8.29 -22.89
N ASN A 344 -2.32 8.70 -24.07
CA ASN A 344 -1.40 8.99 -25.18
C ASN A 344 -0.60 10.27 -24.98
N LYS A 345 -1.10 11.19 -24.15
CA LYS A 345 -0.42 12.42 -23.75
C LYS A 345 0.40 12.16 -22.49
N LEU A 346 1.69 12.48 -22.57
CA LEU A 346 2.58 12.40 -21.42
C LEU A 346 2.49 13.68 -20.60
N HIS A 347 2.40 13.52 -19.27
CA HIS A 347 2.40 14.62 -18.31
C HIS A 347 3.66 14.56 -17.46
N SER A 348 4.15 15.72 -17.01
CA SER A 348 5.15 15.78 -15.95
C SER A 348 4.53 15.35 -14.64
N VAL A 349 5.16 14.40 -13.96
CA VAL A 349 4.55 13.73 -12.82
C VAL A 349 4.58 14.61 -11.57
N LYS A 350 3.39 14.86 -11.01
CA LYS A 350 3.21 15.55 -9.71
C LYS A 350 2.48 14.68 -8.70
N CYS A 351 1.70 13.72 -9.20
CA CYS A 351 1.07 12.67 -8.42
C CYS A 351 0.99 11.38 -9.25
N SER A 352 0.66 10.27 -8.60
CA SER A 352 0.58 8.95 -9.24
C SER A 352 -0.48 8.88 -10.35
N ALA A 353 -1.44 9.81 -10.40
CA ALA A 353 -2.46 9.89 -11.46
C ALA A 353 -1.94 10.51 -12.77
N ASP A 354 -0.78 11.17 -12.77
CA ASP A 354 -0.17 11.76 -13.97
C ASP A 354 0.57 10.70 -14.84
N ARG A 355 0.59 9.44 -14.40
CA ARG A 355 1.23 8.32 -15.10
C ARG A 355 0.36 7.88 -16.28
N SER A 356 0.96 7.86 -17.47
CA SER A 356 0.32 7.63 -18.77
C SER A 356 0.39 6.17 -19.27
N GLY A 357 0.92 5.26 -18.46
CA GLY A 357 1.07 3.85 -18.81
C GLY A 357 2.11 3.16 -17.95
N TYR A 358 2.42 1.92 -18.29
CA TYR A 358 3.43 1.13 -17.58
C TYR A 358 3.84 -0.11 -18.40
N PHE A 359 4.96 -0.72 -18.03
CA PHE A 359 5.23 -2.12 -18.35
C PHE A 359 5.77 -2.88 -17.14
N ILE A 360 5.44 -4.17 -17.07
CA ILE A 360 5.89 -5.11 -16.04
C ILE A 360 6.76 -6.16 -16.73
N TYR A 361 7.86 -6.54 -16.09
CA TYR A 361 8.76 -7.58 -16.57
C TYR A 361 8.94 -8.72 -15.56
N GLN A 362 9.38 -9.88 -16.05
CA GLN A 362 9.94 -10.99 -15.28
C GLN A 362 11.19 -11.53 -15.97
N SER A 363 12.30 -11.72 -15.23
CA SER A 363 13.58 -12.18 -15.79
C SER A 363 14.50 -12.81 -14.75
N GLU A 364 15.61 -13.42 -15.20
CA GLU A 364 16.65 -14.01 -14.32
C GLU A 364 17.53 -12.98 -13.60
N LYS A 365 17.50 -11.72 -14.07
CA LYS A 365 18.25 -10.59 -13.50
C LYS A 365 17.40 -9.33 -13.59
N LYS A 366 17.65 -8.33 -12.72
CA LYS A 366 16.98 -7.02 -12.78
C LYS A 366 17.05 -6.47 -14.20
N PHE A 367 15.90 -6.08 -14.76
CA PHE A 367 15.83 -5.45 -16.06
C PHE A 367 16.55 -4.11 -16.00
N LYS A 368 17.35 -3.81 -17.00
CA LYS A 368 18.08 -2.54 -17.12
C LYS A 368 17.68 -1.92 -18.44
N ILE A 369 17.30 -0.64 -18.37
CA ILE A 369 16.99 0.18 -19.55
C ILE A 369 18.24 0.90 -20.02
#